data_AF-A0A3N1SF27-F1
#
_entry.id   AF-A0A3N1SF27-F1
#
_cell.length_a   1.000
_cell.length_b   1.000
_cell.length_c   1.000
_cell.angle_alpha   90.00
_cell.angle_beta   90.00
_cell.angle_gamma   90.00
#
_symmetry.space_group_name_H-M   'P 1'
#
loop_
_entity.id
_entity.type
_entity.pdbx_description
1 polymer ?
#
loop_
_entity_poly.entity_id
_entity_poly.type
_entity_poly.pdbx_seq_one_letter_code
_entity_poly.pdbx_strand_id
1 'polypeptide(L)'
;MSASPLERTARPRRSRTRSRTVNARPPLAVSTLKPHQYDLRPACASAICPDCTTWVPITGLQTKQPKLVPHDTGLAGKAPAVRCRLGSNRLVNVDVTAATWQERLEDGNSVTVHRRKTTVRRKPRSATAPAVSQIAAQKQADDEPGDGRPLWLLREMNWASTAAAVRDADTRRAQLPDGEAPLGAPPVPLKTLHPQRRAS
;
A
#
# COMPACT_ATOMS: atom_id res chain seq x y z
N MET A 1 -21.97 25.00 29.23
CA MET A 1 -21.43 25.19 27.86
C MET A 1 -20.09 24.46 27.77
N SER A 2 -20.11 23.15 27.56
CA SER A 2 -18.88 22.36 27.36
C SER A 2 -18.33 22.72 25.99
N ALA A 3 -17.16 23.35 25.95
CA ALA A 3 -16.46 23.59 24.70
C ALA A 3 -16.12 22.23 24.07
N SER A 4 -16.78 21.90 22.96
CA SER A 4 -16.36 20.79 22.09
C SER A 4 -14.86 20.97 21.83
N PRO A 5 -14.02 19.94 22.03
CA PRO A 5 -12.62 20.06 21.65
C PRO A 5 -12.63 20.25 20.15
N LEU A 6 -12.34 21.48 19.69
CA LEU A 6 -11.95 21.69 18.30
C LEU A 6 -10.92 20.61 18.01
N GLU A 7 -11.17 19.75 17.03
CA GLU A 7 -10.17 18.78 16.56
C GLU A 7 -8.99 19.58 16.05
N ARG A 8 -8.05 19.88 16.96
CA ARG A 8 -6.87 20.65 16.63
C ARG A 8 -6.00 19.73 15.80
N THR A 9 -5.86 20.07 14.54
CA THR A 9 -4.92 19.39 13.65
C THR A 9 -3.50 19.89 13.90
N ALA A 10 -2.52 19.04 13.62
CA ALA A 10 -1.10 19.31 13.83
C ALA A 10 -0.71 20.64 13.17
N ARG A 11 0.03 21.46 13.93
CA ARG A 11 0.37 22.82 13.51
C ARG A 11 1.40 22.82 12.38
N PRO A 12 1.39 23.84 11.52
CA PRO A 12 2.51 24.08 10.61
C PRO A 12 3.80 24.26 11.41
N ARG A 13 4.90 23.73 10.87
CA ARG A 13 6.19 23.75 11.55
C ARG A 13 6.72 25.17 11.59
N ARG A 14 7.22 25.56 12.76
CA ARG A 14 7.96 26.81 12.91
C ARG A 14 9.33 26.64 12.25
N SER A 15 9.78 27.64 11.50
CA SER A 15 11.13 27.65 10.93
C SER A 15 12.20 27.81 12.01
N ARG A 16 11.92 28.61 13.04
CA ARG A 16 12.86 28.92 14.12
C ARG A 16 12.22 28.92 15.50
N THR A 17 12.98 28.50 16.50
CA THR A 17 12.58 28.55 17.91
C THR A 17 13.32 29.65 18.66
N ARG A 18 12.59 30.50 19.39
CA ARG A 18 13.17 31.53 20.29
C ARG A 18 13.30 31.07 21.73
N SER A 19 12.66 29.96 22.10
CA SER A 19 12.77 29.39 23.44
C SER A 19 14.20 28.97 23.73
N ARG A 20 14.69 29.28 24.94
CA ARG A 20 15.97 28.79 25.46
C ARG A 20 15.89 27.37 26.01
N THR A 21 14.68 26.83 26.21
CA THR A 21 14.45 25.49 26.76
C THR A 21 15.08 24.43 25.87
N VAL A 22 15.76 23.47 26.50
CA VAL A 22 16.40 22.33 25.87
C VAL A 22 15.83 21.05 26.48
N ASN A 23 15.65 20.03 25.67
CA ASN A 23 15.23 18.72 26.13
C ASN A 23 16.35 18.04 26.93
N ALA A 24 16.04 17.36 28.04
CA ALA A 24 17.03 16.68 28.88
C ALA A 24 17.64 15.41 28.23
N ARG A 25 17.09 14.93 27.11
CA ARG A 25 17.63 13.77 26.38
C ARG A 25 19.01 14.04 25.78
N PRO A 26 19.83 12.99 25.60
CA PRO A 26 21.14 13.14 25.00
C PRO A 26 21.05 13.79 23.60
N PRO A 27 22.04 14.63 23.22
CA PRO A 27 22.10 15.23 21.90
C PRO A 27 21.96 14.19 20.78
N LEU A 28 21.22 14.53 19.73
CA LEU A 28 21.11 13.73 18.53
C LEU A 28 22.31 14.01 17.63
N ALA A 29 23.24 13.06 17.53
CA ALA A 29 24.32 13.12 16.55
C ALA A 29 23.75 12.90 15.14
N VAL A 30 24.03 13.82 14.22
CA VAL A 30 23.47 13.78 12.86
C VAL A 30 23.99 12.56 12.09
N SER A 31 25.24 12.16 12.32
CA SER A 31 25.83 10.95 11.74
C SER A 31 25.07 9.65 12.02
N THR A 32 24.27 9.59 13.10
CA THR A 32 23.46 8.41 13.44
C THR A 32 22.25 8.24 12.52
N LEU A 33 21.87 9.30 11.79
CA LEU A 33 20.81 9.28 10.81
C LEU A 33 21.36 8.89 9.43
N LYS A 34 20.50 8.33 8.58
CA LYS A 34 20.90 8.07 7.17
C LYS A 34 21.07 9.40 6.43
N PRO A 35 21.94 9.49 5.42
CA PRO A 35 22.20 10.74 4.68
C PRO A 35 20.95 11.44 4.14
N HIS A 36 19.92 10.68 3.73
CA HIS A 36 18.65 11.21 3.23
C HIS A 36 17.64 11.59 4.32
N GLN A 37 17.98 11.42 5.60
CA GLN A 37 17.11 11.72 6.75
C GLN A 37 17.49 13.06 7.41
N TYR A 38 18.44 13.79 6.84
CA TYR A 38 18.81 15.12 7.27
C TYR A 38 19.31 15.97 6.09
N ASP A 39 19.22 17.28 6.26
CA ASP A 39 19.67 18.31 5.32
C ASP A 39 20.51 19.33 6.09
N LEU A 40 21.76 19.52 5.68
CA LEU A 40 22.70 20.44 6.33
C LEU A 40 22.88 21.75 5.57
N ARG A 41 22.11 22.00 4.50
CA ARG A 41 22.19 23.26 3.78
C ARG A 41 21.80 24.42 4.70
N PRO A 42 22.61 25.49 4.81
CA PRO A 42 22.38 26.56 5.78
C PRO A 42 20.98 27.22 5.70
N ALA A 43 20.39 27.28 4.50
CA ALA A 43 19.07 27.86 4.29
C ALA A 43 17.90 26.96 4.73
N CYS A 44 18.09 25.63 4.78
CA CYS A 44 17.02 24.66 5.03
C CYS A 44 17.44 23.52 5.97
N ALA A 45 18.34 23.82 6.91
CA ALA A 45 18.86 22.84 7.85
C ALA A 45 17.73 22.14 8.62
N SER A 46 17.61 20.84 8.42
CA SER A 46 16.52 20.04 8.98
C SER A 46 16.93 18.59 9.16
N ALA A 47 16.28 17.88 10.08
CA ALA A 47 16.52 16.46 10.31
C ALA A 47 15.21 15.75 10.68
N ILE A 48 15.15 14.46 10.41
CA ILE A 48 14.09 13.60 10.91
C ILE A 48 14.24 13.44 12.42
N CYS A 49 13.14 13.65 13.14
CA CYS A 49 13.05 13.27 14.54
C CYS A 49 12.95 11.72 14.64
N PRO A 50 13.83 11.03 15.37
CA PRO A 50 13.79 9.57 15.47
C PRO A 50 12.57 9.05 16.23
N ASP A 51 11.96 9.87 17.10
CA ASP A 51 10.83 9.46 17.95
C ASP A 51 9.48 9.49 17.21
N CYS A 52 9.31 10.40 16.25
CA CYS A 52 8.03 10.58 15.54
C CYS A 52 8.18 10.65 14.02
N THR A 53 9.35 10.29 13.50
CA THR A 53 9.72 10.19 12.08
C THR A 53 9.42 11.43 11.24
N THR A 54 9.22 12.58 11.89
CA THR A 54 8.80 13.79 11.19
C THR A 54 10.00 14.67 10.87
N TRP A 55 10.01 15.30 9.71
CA TRP A 55 11.04 16.27 9.32
C TRP A 55 10.93 17.55 10.13
N VAL A 56 12.02 17.98 10.77
CA VAL A 56 12.01 19.08 11.72
C VAL A 56 13.18 20.03 11.43
N PRO A 57 12.94 21.35 11.32
CA PRO A 57 14.03 22.31 11.18
C PRO A 57 14.98 22.30 12.38
N ILE A 58 16.27 22.49 12.10
CA ILE A 58 17.31 22.70 13.10
C ILE A 58 17.48 24.21 13.28
N THR A 59 17.18 24.70 14.48
CA THR A 59 17.43 26.10 14.81
C THR A 59 18.87 26.29 15.27
N GLY A 60 19.52 27.35 14.78
CA GLY A 60 20.82 27.79 15.28
C GLY A 60 21.96 26.87 14.88
N LEU A 61 21.99 26.39 13.63
CA LEU A 61 23.03 25.49 13.13
C LEU A 61 24.46 26.01 13.35
N GLN A 62 24.66 27.32 13.26
CA GLN A 62 25.95 28.00 13.49
C GLN A 62 26.21 28.37 14.96
N THR A 63 25.31 28.02 15.87
CA THR A 63 25.43 28.34 17.29
C THR A 63 26.00 27.16 18.07
N LYS A 64 26.46 27.40 19.30
CA LYS A 64 26.98 26.35 20.19
C LYS A 64 25.93 25.29 20.60
N GLN A 65 24.64 25.58 20.42
CA GLN A 65 23.54 24.70 20.84
C GLN A 65 22.45 24.59 19.75
N PRO A 66 22.75 23.90 18.64
CA PRO A 66 21.73 23.62 17.64
C PRO A 66 20.67 22.70 18.23
N LYS A 67 19.40 22.91 17.87
CA LYS A 67 18.31 22.05 18.37
C LYS A 67 17.14 21.94 17.41
N LEU A 68 16.42 20.83 17.53
CA LEU A 68 15.17 20.60 16.81
C LEU A 68 14.08 21.56 17.29
N VAL A 69 13.40 22.18 16.34
CA VAL A 69 12.22 23.03 16.61
C VAL A 69 11.10 22.17 17.23
N PRO A 70 10.34 22.69 18.21
CA PRO A 70 9.08 22.10 18.62
C PRO A 70 8.17 21.72 17.47
N HIS A 71 7.67 20.51 17.50
CA HIS A 71 6.80 19.97 16.46
C HIS A 71 5.74 19.04 17.05
N ASP A 72 4.64 18.92 16.32
CA ASP A 72 3.59 17.94 16.58
C ASP A 72 3.92 16.64 15.82
N THR A 73 3.40 15.51 16.31
CA THR A 73 3.51 14.20 15.68
C THR A 73 2.53 14.12 14.51
N GLY A 74 3.02 13.72 13.34
CA GLY A 74 2.19 13.52 12.15
C GLY A 74 2.14 14.72 11.20
N LEU A 75 1.24 14.65 10.23
CA LEU A 75 1.14 15.60 9.13
C LEU A 75 0.33 16.83 9.55
N ALA A 76 0.89 18.01 9.28
CA ALA A 76 0.24 19.29 9.55
C ALA A 76 -1.13 19.37 8.84
N GLY A 77 -2.14 19.88 9.55
CA GLY A 77 -3.51 20.02 9.03
C GLY A 77 -4.29 18.72 8.87
N LYS A 78 -3.69 17.53 9.08
CA LYS A 78 -4.35 16.23 8.91
C LYS A 78 -4.38 15.40 10.19
N ALA A 79 -3.24 15.27 10.86
CA ALA A 79 -3.11 14.49 12.08
C ALA A 79 -3.57 15.29 13.31
N PRO A 80 -3.92 14.66 14.44
CA PRO A 80 -4.19 15.37 15.69
C PRO A 80 -2.96 16.13 16.17
N ALA A 81 -3.16 17.29 16.80
CA ALA A 81 -2.10 18.18 17.31
C ALA A 81 -1.44 17.65 18.59
N VAL A 82 -0.86 16.46 18.52
CA VAL A 82 -0.13 15.84 19.62
C VAL A 82 1.32 16.28 19.55
N ARG A 83 1.81 17.00 20.56
CA ARG A 83 3.20 17.46 20.57
C ARG A 83 4.17 16.29 20.77
N CYS A 84 5.25 16.23 19.98
CA CYS A 84 6.31 15.26 20.21
C CYS A 84 7.09 15.62 21.49
N ARG A 85 6.78 14.96 22.60
CA ARG A 85 7.39 15.23 23.91
C ARG A 85 8.85 14.80 23.98
N LEU A 86 9.20 13.74 23.25
CA LEU A 86 10.52 13.11 23.29
C LEU A 86 11.56 13.83 22.40
N GLY A 87 11.13 14.34 21.25
CA GLY A 87 12.03 14.93 20.25
C GLY A 87 12.01 16.45 20.14
N SER A 88 10.97 17.13 20.65
CA SER A 88 10.92 18.60 20.64
C SER A 88 12.06 19.19 21.46
N ASN A 89 12.68 20.28 20.97
CA ASN A 89 13.78 20.99 21.62
C ASN A 89 15.02 20.11 21.92
N ARG A 90 15.16 18.94 21.28
CA ARG A 90 16.33 18.07 21.47
C ARG A 90 17.56 18.71 20.82
N LEU A 91 18.68 18.72 21.55
CA LEU A 91 19.96 19.19 21.01
C LEU A 91 20.37 18.33 19.82
N VAL A 92 21.03 18.95 18.87
CA VAL A 92 21.60 18.30 17.70
C VAL A 92 23.09 18.54 17.72
N ASN A 93 23.87 17.46 17.66
CA ASN A 93 25.31 17.52 17.46
C ASN A 93 25.59 17.36 15.96
N VAL A 94 26.05 18.44 15.32
CA VAL A 94 26.37 18.45 13.88
C VAL A 94 27.82 18.02 13.72
N ASP A 95 28.01 16.71 13.62
CA ASP A 95 29.31 16.03 13.54
C ASP A 95 29.73 15.69 12.11
N VAL A 96 28.88 16.01 11.12
CA VAL A 96 29.14 15.83 9.70
C VAL A 96 29.17 17.20 9.04
N THR A 97 30.15 17.45 8.17
CA THR A 97 30.20 18.70 7.40
C THR A 97 29.15 18.69 6.28
N ALA A 98 28.69 19.87 5.87
CA ALA A 98 27.73 19.97 4.76
C ALA A 98 28.31 19.38 3.45
N ALA A 99 29.61 19.56 3.19
CA ALA A 99 30.27 18.99 2.02
C ALA A 99 30.28 17.45 2.05
N THR A 100 30.68 16.84 3.17
CA THR A 100 30.68 15.39 3.34
C THR A 100 29.28 14.79 3.24
N TRP A 101 28.27 15.50 3.75
CA TRP A 101 26.88 15.07 3.60
C TRP A 101 26.42 15.09 2.14
N GLN A 102 26.75 16.16 1.40
CA GLN A 102 26.38 16.29 -0.01
C GLN A 102 27.04 15.18 -0.84
N GLU A 103 28.33 14.93 -0.63
CA GLU A 103 29.06 13.83 -1.29
C GLU A 103 28.38 12.48 -1.03
N ARG A 104 27.99 12.18 0.21
CA ARG A 104 27.27 10.93 0.56
C ARG A 104 25.92 10.79 -0.14
N LEU A 105 25.22 11.90 -0.40
CA LEU A 105 23.96 11.87 -1.15
C LEU A 105 24.20 11.64 -2.63
N GLU A 106 25.20 12.28 -3.21
CA GLU A 106 25.57 12.14 -4.62
C GLU A 106 26.10 10.74 -4.92
N ASP A 107 26.94 10.18 -4.06
CA ASP A 107 27.47 8.82 -4.20
C ASP A 107 26.36 7.76 -4.06
N GLY A 108 25.46 7.92 -3.08
CA GLY A 108 24.30 7.03 -2.95
C GLY A 108 23.39 7.06 -4.19
N ASN A 109 23.24 8.23 -4.82
CA ASN A 109 22.50 8.37 -6.08
C ASN A 109 23.25 7.68 -7.25
N SER A 110 24.58 7.81 -7.31
CA SER A 110 25.42 7.20 -8.36
C SER A 110 25.22 5.68 -8.44
N VAL A 111 25.22 4.99 -7.30
CA VAL A 111 25.01 3.53 -7.20
C VAL A 111 23.63 3.11 -7.72
N THR A 112 22.59 3.93 -7.52
CA THR A 112 21.23 3.63 -8.00
C THR A 112 21.01 3.99 -9.48
N VAL A 113 21.63 5.06 -9.98
CA VAL A 113 21.48 5.52 -11.37
C VAL A 113 22.09 4.54 -12.37
N HIS A 114 23.11 3.76 -11.96
CA HIS A 114 23.71 2.72 -12.80
C HIS A 114 22.84 1.47 -13.01
N ARG A 115 21.64 1.37 -12.39
CA ARG A 115 20.68 0.34 -12.79
C ARG A 115 20.18 0.65 -14.19
N ARG A 116 20.72 -0.05 -15.20
CA ARG A 116 20.22 0.01 -16.58
C ARG A 116 18.70 -0.17 -16.56
N LYS A 117 17.99 0.79 -17.16
CA LYS A 117 16.55 0.69 -17.37
C LYS A 117 16.25 -0.62 -18.08
N THR A 118 15.45 -1.49 -17.47
CA THR A 118 14.96 -2.69 -18.13
C THR A 118 14.14 -2.26 -19.35
N THR A 119 14.53 -2.69 -20.55
CA THR A 119 13.76 -2.43 -21.77
C THR A 119 12.34 -2.96 -21.59
N VAL A 120 11.36 -2.06 -21.58
CA VAL A 120 9.94 -2.44 -21.50
C VAL A 120 9.60 -3.16 -22.81
N ARG A 121 9.58 -4.50 -22.80
CA ARG A 121 9.02 -5.27 -23.91
C ARG A 121 7.52 -5.02 -23.92
N ARG A 122 6.99 -4.53 -25.05
CA ARG A 122 5.54 -4.40 -25.22
C ARG A 122 4.91 -5.78 -25.09
N LYS A 123 3.82 -5.87 -24.33
CA LYS A 123 3.00 -7.09 -24.29
C LYS A 123 2.56 -7.42 -25.72
N PRO A 124 2.74 -8.66 -26.21
CA PRO A 124 2.21 -9.06 -27.51
C PRO A 124 0.72 -8.71 -27.56
N ARG A 125 0.29 -8.02 -28.61
CA ARG A 125 -1.13 -7.80 -28.83
C ARG A 125 -1.74 -9.17 -29.16
N SER A 126 -2.66 -9.64 -28.32
CA SER A 126 -3.49 -10.79 -28.67
C SER A 126 -4.29 -10.45 -29.92
N ALA A 127 -4.49 -11.44 -30.80
CA ALA A 127 -5.39 -11.28 -31.93
C ALA A 127 -6.77 -10.83 -31.41
N THR A 128 -7.41 -9.91 -32.13
CA THR A 128 -8.77 -9.48 -31.83
C THR A 128 -9.68 -10.70 -31.88
N ALA A 129 -10.50 -10.90 -30.85
CA ALA A 129 -11.50 -11.97 -30.87
C ALA A 129 -12.42 -11.81 -32.09
N PRO A 130 -12.81 -12.91 -32.75
CA PRO A 130 -13.76 -12.85 -33.85
C PRO A 130 -15.09 -12.24 -33.40
N ALA A 131 -15.81 -11.63 -34.34
CA ALA A 131 -17.11 -11.06 -34.07
C ALA A 131 -18.10 -12.14 -33.60
N VAL A 132 -19.05 -11.79 -32.74
CA VAL A 132 -20.06 -12.72 -32.22
C VAL A 132 -20.84 -13.40 -33.38
N SER A 133 -21.05 -12.68 -34.49
CA SER A 133 -21.65 -13.23 -35.72
C SER A 133 -20.80 -14.32 -36.38
N GLN A 134 -19.48 -14.17 -36.38
CA GLN A 134 -18.56 -15.17 -36.94
C GLN A 134 -18.48 -16.41 -36.05
N ILE A 135 -18.51 -16.24 -34.73
CA ILE A 135 -18.55 -17.35 -33.76
C ILE A 135 -19.87 -18.13 -33.91
N ALA A 136 -21.00 -17.42 -34.07
CA ALA A 136 -22.30 -18.05 -34.27
C ALA A 136 -22.38 -18.80 -35.60
N ALA A 137 -21.82 -18.25 -36.67
CA ALA A 137 -21.77 -18.90 -37.99
C ALA A 137 -20.85 -20.13 -37.99
N GLN A 138 -19.70 -20.07 -37.32
CA GLN A 138 -18.82 -21.24 -37.14
C GLN A 138 -19.54 -22.33 -36.35
N LYS A 139 -20.22 -21.97 -35.26
CA LYS A 139 -21.00 -22.92 -34.47
C LYS A 139 -22.11 -23.59 -35.29
N GLN A 140 -22.82 -22.85 -36.14
CA GLN A 140 -23.83 -23.42 -37.04
C GLN A 140 -23.23 -24.38 -38.09
N ALA A 141 -22.02 -24.12 -38.57
CA ALA A 141 -21.32 -25.02 -39.49
C ALA A 141 -20.83 -26.31 -38.81
N ASP A 142 -20.44 -26.23 -37.54
CA ASP A 142 -20.01 -27.38 -36.73
C ASP A 142 -21.18 -28.20 -36.17
N ASP A 143 -22.38 -27.61 -36.10
CA ASP A 143 -23.59 -28.18 -35.50
C ASP A 143 -24.41 -29.07 -36.47
N GLU A 144 -24.00 -29.25 -37.74
CA GLU A 144 -24.64 -30.16 -38.70
C GLU A 144 -24.06 -31.58 -38.57
N PRO A 145 -24.76 -32.54 -37.93
CA PRO A 145 -24.27 -33.91 -37.82
C PRO A 145 -24.43 -34.59 -39.19
N GLY A 146 -23.33 -35.10 -39.76
CA GLY A 146 -23.33 -35.79 -41.06
C GLY A 146 -24.27 -37.01 -41.16
N ASP A 147 -24.87 -37.43 -40.05
CA ASP A 147 -25.80 -38.56 -39.93
C ASP A 147 -27.30 -38.16 -40.02
N GLY A 148 -27.62 -36.89 -40.27
CA GLY A 148 -28.99 -36.40 -40.52
C GLY A 148 -29.94 -36.45 -39.32
N ARG A 149 -29.44 -36.75 -38.12
CA ARG A 149 -30.21 -36.76 -36.87
C ARG A 149 -30.15 -35.38 -36.21
N PRO A 150 -31.26 -34.88 -35.60
CA PRO A 150 -31.24 -33.60 -34.93
C PRO A 150 -30.36 -33.65 -33.66
N LEU A 151 -29.61 -32.57 -33.39
CA LEU A 151 -28.65 -32.47 -32.27
C LEU A 151 -29.22 -32.80 -30.89
N TRP A 152 -30.49 -32.48 -30.64
CA TRP A 152 -31.14 -32.76 -29.35
C TRP A 152 -31.25 -34.26 -29.09
N LEU A 153 -31.43 -35.08 -30.13
CA LEU A 153 -31.50 -36.54 -30.03
C LEU A 153 -30.11 -37.14 -29.76
N LEU A 154 -29.07 -36.62 -30.41
CA LEU A 154 -27.68 -37.03 -30.11
C LEU A 154 -27.30 -36.68 -28.67
N ARG A 155 -27.73 -35.52 -28.19
CA ARG A 155 -27.53 -35.12 -26.79
C ARG A 155 -28.29 -36.02 -25.82
N GLU A 156 -29.51 -36.41 -26.14
CA GLU A 156 -30.30 -37.35 -25.35
C GLU A 156 -29.65 -38.73 -25.29
N MET A 157 -29.17 -39.25 -26.43
CA MET A 157 -28.42 -40.51 -26.50
C MET A 157 -27.11 -40.46 -25.71
N ASN A 158 -26.34 -39.38 -25.82
CA ASN A 158 -25.10 -39.17 -25.06
C ASN A 158 -25.36 -39.04 -23.56
N TRP A 159 -26.46 -38.41 -23.16
CA TRP A 159 -26.87 -38.36 -21.76
C TRP A 159 -27.30 -39.75 -21.28
N ALA A 160 -28.09 -40.48 -22.07
CA ALA A 160 -28.51 -41.84 -21.74
C ALA A 160 -27.32 -42.79 -21.54
N SER A 161 -26.27 -42.68 -22.36
CA SER A 161 -25.07 -43.52 -22.23
C SER A 161 -24.23 -43.19 -20.98
N THR A 162 -24.27 -41.94 -20.51
CA THR A 162 -23.46 -41.48 -19.37
C THR A 162 -24.23 -41.40 -18.05
N ALA A 163 -25.57 -41.42 -18.08
CA ALA A 163 -26.43 -41.22 -16.91
C ALA A 163 -26.19 -42.24 -15.79
N ALA A 164 -25.88 -43.50 -16.12
CA ALA A 164 -25.55 -44.52 -15.12
C ALA A 164 -24.23 -44.20 -14.40
N ALA A 165 -23.18 -43.86 -15.14
CA ALA A 165 -21.88 -43.49 -14.58
C ALA A 165 -21.95 -42.22 -13.71
N VAL A 166 -22.77 -41.24 -14.12
CA VAL A 166 -23.05 -40.05 -13.31
C VAL A 166 -23.74 -40.42 -12.00
N ARG A 167 -24.77 -41.29 -12.05
CA ARG A 167 -25.47 -41.76 -10.84
C ARG A 167 -24.54 -42.51 -9.89
N ASP A 168 -23.65 -43.34 -10.40
CA ASP A 168 -22.65 -44.05 -9.58
C ASP A 168 -21.63 -43.08 -8.97
N ALA A 169 -21.19 -42.07 -9.72
CA ALA A 169 -20.31 -41.02 -9.21
C ALA A 169 -20.98 -40.21 -8.09
N ASP A 170 -22.25 -39.83 -8.26
CA ASP A 170 -22.99 -39.10 -7.23
C ASP A 170 -23.26 -39.97 -6.00
N THR A 171 -23.53 -41.27 -6.17
CA THR A 171 -23.67 -42.23 -5.06
C THR A 171 -22.37 -42.35 -4.25
N ARG A 172 -21.22 -42.42 -4.93
CA ARG A 172 -19.91 -42.41 -4.26
C ARG A 172 -19.61 -41.09 -3.56
N ARG A 173 -20.00 -39.96 -4.15
CA ARG A 173 -19.85 -38.62 -3.51
C ARG A 173 -20.73 -38.47 -2.27
N ALA A 174 -21.89 -39.10 -2.25
CA ALA A 174 -22.79 -39.11 -1.09
C ALA A 174 -22.28 -39.98 0.07
N GLN A 175 -21.38 -40.93 -0.20
CA GLN A 175 -20.69 -41.69 0.85
C GLN A 175 -19.57 -40.82 1.44
N LEU A 176 -19.84 -40.23 2.60
CA LEU A 176 -18.81 -39.64 3.43
C LEU A 176 -18.01 -40.77 4.09
N PRO A 177 -16.67 -40.78 4.01
CA PRO A 177 -15.86 -41.71 4.80
C PRO A 177 -16.07 -41.44 6.30
N ASP A 178 -16.06 -42.50 7.12
CA ASP A 178 -16.03 -42.38 8.57
C ASP A 178 -14.68 -41.78 8.99
N GLY A 179 -14.66 -40.46 9.22
CA GLY A 179 -13.47 -39.71 9.63
C GLY A 179 -13.34 -38.37 8.90
N GLU A 180 -13.18 -37.30 9.68
CA GLU A 180 -13.10 -35.90 9.28
C GLU A 180 -14.20 -35.45 8.31
N ALA A 181 -15.34 -35.07 8.89
CA ALA A 181 -16.26 -34.15 8.23
C ALA A 181 -15.43 -32.98 7.65
N PRO A 182 -15.61 -32.61 6.36
CA PRO A 182 -14.94 -31.44 5.83
C PRO A 182 -15.23 -30.27 6.77
N LEU A 183 -14.17 -29.61 7.27
CA LEU A 183 -14.28 -28.43 8.15
C LEU A 183 -15.41 -27.57 7.62
N GLY A 184 -16.52 -27.54 8.36
CA GLY A 184 -17.81 -27.08 7.84
C GLY A 184 -17.61 -25.78 7.09
N ALA A 185 -18.08 -25.71 5.85
CA ALA A 185 -18.03 -24.47 5.09
C ALA A 185 -18.62 -23.37 5.98
N PRO A 186 -17.92 -22.23 6.18
CA PRO A 186 -18.41 -21.19 7.04
C PRO A 186 -19.83 -20.83 6.62
N PRO A 187 -20.77 -20.65 7.56
CA PRO A 187 -22.17 -20.46 7.24
C PRO A 187 -22.30 -19.29 6.28
N VAL A 188 -22.71 -19.58 5.05
CA VAL A 188 -22.93 -18.55 4.04
C VAL A 188 -24.21 -17.81 4.44
N PRO A 189 -24.18 -16.47 4.56
CA PRO A 189 -25.38 -15.74 4.94
C PRO A 189 -26.50 -16.00 3.92
N LEU A 190 -27.58 -16.65 4.35
CA LEU A 190 -28.77 -16.90 3.52
C LEU A 190 -29.60 -15.62 3.28
N LYS A 191 -29.29 -14.54 3.99
CA LYS A 191 -29.87 -13.22 3.76
C LYS A 191 -28.93 -12.41 2.87
N THR A 192 -29.38 -12.13 1.65
CA THR A 192 -28.83 -11.08 0.80
C THR A 192 -28.91 -9.75 1.54
N LEU A 193 -27.75 -9.19 1.91
CA LEU A 193 -27.67 -7.84 2.47
C LEU A 193 -27.91 -6.83 1.33
N HIS A 194 -29.03 -6.13 1.38
CA HIS A 194 -29.30 -5.03 0.45
C HIS A 194 -28.59 -3.76 0.92
N PRO A 195 -27.80 -3.09 0.07
CA PRO A 195 -27.21 -1.80 0.42
C PRO A 195 -28.30 -0.75 0.59
N GLN A 196 -28.33 -0.11 1.77
CA GLN A 196 -29.26 0.95 2.08
C GLN A 196 -28.87 2.20 1.26
N ARG A 197 -29.74 2.60 0.33
CA ARG A 197 -29.54 3.82 -0.47
C ARG A 197 -29.67 5.02 0.46
N ARG A 198 -28.64 5.88 0.54
CA ARG A 198 -28.74 7.17 1.24
C ARG A 198 -29.87 7.98 0.63
N ALA A 199 -30.81 8.44 1.46
CA ALA A 199 -31.80 9.42 1.06
C ALA A 199 -31.09 10.73 0.70
N SER A 200 -31.42 11.27 -0.46
CA SER A 200 -30.96 12.57 -0.98
C SER A 200 -31.51 13.72 -0.15
#